data_AF-A0A1J5WIF7-F1
#
_entry.id   AF-A0A1J5WIF7-F1
#
_cell.length_a   1.000
_cell.length_b   1.000
_cell.length_c   1.000
_cell.angle_alpha   90.00
_cell.angle_beta   90.00
_cell.angle_gamma   90.00
#
_symmetry.space_group_name_H-M   'P 1'
#
loop_
_entity.id
_entity.type
_entity.pdbx_description
1 polymer ?
#
loop_
_entity_poly.entity_id
_entity_poly.type
_entity_poly.pdbx_seq_one_letter_code
_entity_poly.pdbx_strand_id
1 'polypeptide(L)'
;LDLHPEECSITRLSGTHPEWGLGWGMILRLTCGFLWTGPRLVKAKLKKDILADECPGCKGAAEDETHWVFHCPAWEDGRLVADKETGITIGERDRWTPSIPIDIVCGEMSLEERTKRYKWLAVFFTVTASKRRAVLGNFDLPGRVLGRPFRDIVTA
;
A
#
# COMPACT_ATOMS: atom_id res chain seq x y z
N LEU A 1 -21.03 -8.30 -11.87
CA LEU A 1 -19.71 -7.65 -11.90
C LEU A 1 -19.89 -6.37 -12.68
N ASP A 2 -20.26 -5.28 -12.00
CA ASP A 2 -20.30 -3.97 -12.65
C ASP A 2 -18.86 -3.57 -12.93
N LEU A 3 -18.46 -3.67 -14.19
CA LEU A 3 -17.18 -3.18 -14.66
C LEU A 3 -17.22 -1.66 -14.52
N HIS A 4 -16.42 -1.13 -13.59
CA HIS A 4 -16.37 0.30 -13.31
C HIS A 4 -16.00 1.09 -14.58
N PRO A 5 -16.48 2.34 -14.72
CA PRO A 5 -16.15 3.17 -15.87
C PRO A 5 -14.64 3.28 -16.09
N GLU A 6 -14.18 3.17 -17.34
CA GLU A 6 -12.75 3.17 -17.70
C GLU A 6 -11.97 4.37 -17.13
N GLU A 7 -12.66 5.51 -16.95
CA GLU A 7 -12.12 6.78 -16.48
C GLU A 7 -11.49 6.71 -15.08
N CYS A 8 -12.02 5.89 -14.18
CA CYS A 8 -11.47 5.69 -12.83
C CYS A 8 -10.60 4.44 -12.71
N SER A 9 -10.37 3.73 -13.81
CA SER A 9 -9.56 2.51 -13.78
C SER A 9 -8.12 2.84 -13.39
N ILE A 10 -7.49 1.93 -12.64
CA ILE A 10 -6.07 2.04 -12.29
C ILE A 10 -5.22 2.21 -13.56
N THR A 11 -5.56 1.50 -14.63
CA THR A 11 -4.91 1.61 -15.94
C THR A 11 -4.92 3.06 -16.45
N ARG A 12 -6.10 3.71 -16.50
CA ARG A 12 -6.21 5.07 -17.02
C ARG A 12 -5.53 6.10 -16.11
N LEU A 13 -5.74 5.99 -14.80
CA LEU A 13 -5.10 6.89 -13.83
C LEU A 13 -3.57 6.75 -13.83
N SER A 14 -3.05 5.55 -14.00
CA SER A 14 -1.60 5.31 -14.10
C SER A 14 -0.98 5.91 -15.35
N GLY A 15 -1.74 6.04 -16.44
CA GLY A 15 -1.30 6.74 -17.65
C GLY A 15 -1.23 8.26 -17.49
N THR A 16 -2.07 8.84 -16.62
CA THR A 16 -2.08 10.30 -16.35
C THR A 16 -1.16 10.72 -15.21
N HIS A 17 -0.76 9.78 -14.35
CA HIS A 17 0.09 9.99 -13.18
C HIS A 17 1.22 8.95 -13.12
N PRO A 18 2.11 8.88 -14.14
CA PRO A 18 3.16 7.87 -14.21
C PRO A 18 4.19 7.97 -13.07
N GLU A 19 4.34 9.13 -12.46
CA GLU A 19 5.24 9.40 -11.33
C GLU A 19 4.94 8.55 -10.08
N TRP A 20 3.72 8.02 -9.95
CA TRP A 20 3.31 7.13 -8.85
C TRP A 20 3.34 5.64 -9.23
N GLY A 21 4.18 5.26 -10.21
CA GLY A 21 4.25 3.91 -10.77
C GLY A 21 4.34 2.77 -9.75
N LEU A 22 5.15 2.94 -8.69
CA LEU A 22 5.25 1.94 -7.61
C LEU A 22 3.93 1.77 -6.86
N GLY A 23 3.23 2.88 -6.59
CA GLY A 23 1.96 2.87 -5.91
C GLY A 23 0.85 2.22 -6.72
N TRP A 24 0.79 2.48 -8.03
CA TRP A 24 -0.16 1.79 -8.92
C TRP A 24 0.01 0.27 -8.87
N GLY A 25 1.26 -0.22 -8.87
CA GLY A 25 1.56 -1.64 -8.71
C GLY A 25 1.09 -2.22 -7.36
N MET A 26 1.18 -1.44 -6.27
CA MET A 26 0.69 -1.87 -4.95
C MET A 26 -0.83 -1.89 -4.87
N ILE A 27 -1.52 -0.94 -5.50
CA ILE A 27 -2.98 -0.94 -5.58
C ILE A 27 -3.46 -2.19 -6.33
N LEU A 28 -2.84 -2.55 -7.46
CA LEU A 28 -3.19 -3.78 -8.18
C LEU A 28 -3.02 -5.04 -7.31
N ARG A 29 -1.95 -5.10 -6.50
CA ARG A 29 -1.76 -6.20 -5.53
C ARG A 29 -2.85 -6.22 -4.46
N LEU A 30 -3.24 -5.05 -3.97
CA LEU A 30 -4.30 -4.89 -2.99
C LEU A 30 -5.65 -5.35 -3.56
N THR A 31 -5.99 -4.94 -4.80
CA THR A 31 -7.21 -5.36 -5.51
C THR A 31 -7.28 -6.88 -5.67
N CYS A 32 -6.15 -7.54 -5.92
CA CYS A 32 -6.11 -8.99 -6.03
C CYS A 32 -6.01 -9.72 -4.66
N GLY A 33 -5.91 -9.01 -3.53
CA GLY A 33 -5.76 -9.63 -2.20
C GLY A 33 -4.36 -10.19 -1.92
N PHE A 34 -3.34 -9.79 -2.69
CA PHE A 34 -1.95 -10.26 -2.63
C PHE A 34 -0.96 -9.15 -2.28
N LEU A 35 -1.37 -8.15 -1.50
CA LEU A 35 -0.43 -7.15 -0.98
C LEU A 35 0.56 -7.82 -0.02
N TRP A 36 1.86 -7.54 -0.17
CA TRP A 36 2.93 -8.19 0.61
C TRP A 36 3.03 -7.65 2.04
N THR A 37 2.06 -8.01 2.88
CA THR A 37 2.07 -7.77 4.33
C THR A 37 3.08 -8.66 5.06
N GLY A 38 3.44 -8.30 6.30
CA GLY A 38 4.31 -9.09 7.17
C GLY A 38 3.96 -10.59 7.20
N PRO A 39 2.72 -10.97 7.59
CA PRO A 39 2.33 -12.37 7.67
C PRO A 39 2.40 -13.12 6.33
N ARG A 40 2.08 -12.45 5.21
CA ARG A 40 2.20 -13.06 3.87
C ARG A 40 3.65 -13.28 3.47
N LEU A 41 4.56 -12.36 3.82
CA LEU A 41 6.00 -12.51 3.58
C LEU A 41 6.59 -13.69 4.38
N VAL A 42 6.12 -13.89 5.62
CA VAL A 42 6.50 -15.05 6.46
C VAL A 42 5.95 -16.35 5.87
N LYS A 43 4.66 -16.37 5.50
CA LYS A 43 4.04 -17.54 4.86
C LYS A 43 4.76 -17.95 3.56
N ALA A 44 5.27 -16.98 2.81
CA ALA A 44 6.08 -17.20 1.62
C ALA A 44 7.56 -17.58 1.91
N LYS A 45 7.95 -17.67 3.19
CA LYS A 45 9.31 -17.97 3.66
C LYS A 45 10.35 -16.98 3.12
N LEU A 46 9.98 -15.70 3.04
CA LEU A 46 10.84 -14.62 2.54
C LEU A 46 11.43 -13.76 3.67
N LYS A 47 10.79 -13.76 4.84
CA LYS A 47 11.18 -12.94 6.01
C LYS A 47 11.13 -13.77 7.29
N LYS A 48 11.77 -13.26 8.35
CA LYS A 48 11.76 -13.83 9.71
C LYS A 48 10.34 -13.96 10.26
N ASP A 49 10.09 -15.04 11.00
CA ASP A 49 8.76 -15.43 11.48
C ASP A 49 8.11 -14.41 12.42
N ILE A 50 8.90 -13.56 13.08
CA ILE A 50 8.40 -12.46 13.94
C ILE A 50 7.37 -11.56 13.24
N LEU A 51 7.45 -11.42 11.91
CA LEU A 51 6.50 -10.61 11.13
C LEU A 51 5.12 -11.26 10.95
N ALA A 52 4.91 -12.49 11.42
CA ALA A 52 3.59 -13.10 11.49
C ALA A 52 2.71 -12.43 12.54
N ASP A 53 3.34 -11.95 13.62
CA ASP A 53 2.64 -11.44 14.80
C ASP A 53 2.94 -9.95 15.05
N GLU A 54 4.06 -9.42 14.52
CA GLU A 54 4.49 -8.05 14.74
C GLU A 54 4.53 -7.21 13.45
N CYS A 55 4.03 -5.98 13.52
CA CYS A 55 4.21 -5.01 12.45
C CYS A 55 5.70 -4.62 12.30
N PRO A 56 6.27 -4.66 11.09
CA PRO A 56 7.68 -4.30 10.88
C PRO A 56 7.96 -2.82 11.17
N GLY A 57 6.95 -1.94 11.07
CA GLY A 57 7.05 -0.51 11.31
C GLY A 57 6.93 -0.14 12.79
N CYS A 58 5.79 -0.45 13.42
CA CYS A 58 5.48 0.00 14.78
C CYS A 58 5.78 -1.03 15.87
N LYS A 59 6.12 -2.29 15.51
CA LYS A 59 6.33 -3.42 16.44
C LYS A 59 5.10 -3.76 17.30
N GLY A 60 3.93 -3.26 16.93
CA GLY A 60 2.64 -3.61 17.51
C GLY A 60 2.05 -4.84 16.82
N ALA A 61 0.72 -4.92 16.80
CA ALA A 61 -0.03 -6.01 16.15
C ALA A 61 0.41 -6.25 14.69
N ALA A 62 0.24 -7.49 14.23
CA ALA A 62 0.59 -7.94 12.90
C ALA A 62 0.10 -6.95 11.81
N GLU A 63 0.97 -6.66 10.86
CA GLU A 63 0.64 -5.77 9.76
C GLU A 63 -0.32 -6.47 8.79
N ASP A 64 -1.57 -6.01 8.72
CA ASP A 64 -2.46 -6.22 7.59
C ASP A 64 -2.53 -4.96 6.71
N GLU A 65 -3.32 -5.00 5.63
CA GLU A 65 -3.43 -3.88 4.71
C GLU A 65 -4.06 -2.64 5.35
N THR A 66 -5.05 -2.81 6.23
CA THR A 66 -5.71 -1.70 6.92
C THR A 66 -4.76 -1.05 7.93
N HIS A 67 -4.04 -1.85 8.71
CA HIS A 67 -3.01 -1.39 9.64
C HIS A 67 -1.92 -0.63 8.90
N TRP A 68 -1.38 -1.20 7.81
CA TRP A 68 -0.36 -0.53 7.02
C TRP A 68 -0.87 0.82 6.48
N VAL A 69 -2.01 0.83 5.80
CA VAL A 69 -2.50 2.03 5.12
C VAL A 69 -2.94 3.11 6.11
N PHE A 70 -3.74 2.77 7.13
CA PHE A 70 -4.44 3.78 7.94
C PHE A 70 -3.91 3.95 9.37
N HIS A 71 -3.39 2.90 10.01
CA HIS A 71 -3.20 2.93 11.48
C HIS A 71 -1.75 2.92 11.94
N CYS A 72 -0.83 2.37 11.15
CA CYS A 72 0.55 2.21 11.59
C CYS A 72 1.21 3.58 11.72
N PRO A 73 1.67 3.99 12.91
CA PRO A 73 2.28 5.31 13.12
C PRO A 73 3.59 5.46 12.34
N ALA A 74 4.27 4.36 12.01
CA ALA A 74 5.50 4.38 11.22
C ALA A 74 5.30 4.97 9.81
N TRP A 75 4.05 5.02 9.30
CA TRP A 75 3.71 5.49 7.96
C TRP A 75 2.96 6.84 7.95
N GLU A 76 2.86 7.54 9.09
CA GLU A 76 2.13 8.81 9.17
C GLU A 76 2.68 9.87 8.21
N ASP A 77 4.00 10.06 8.14
CA ASP A 77 4.61 11.02 7.21
C ASP A 77 4.18 10.77 5.76
N GLY A 78 4.07 9.50 5.37
CA GLY A 78 3.63 9.12 4.01
C GLY A 78 2.17 9.45 3.77
N ARG A 79 1.31 9.31 4.78
CA ARG A 79 -0.09 9.73 4.70
C ARG A 79 -0.22 11.24 4.58
N LEU A 80 0.54 12.01 5.37
CA LEU A 80 0.55 13.47 5.31
C LEU A 80 1.01 13.99 3.93
N VAL A 81 2.00 13.34 3.31
CA VAL A 81 2.40 13.65 1.93
C VAL A 81 1.28 13.32 0.95
N ALA A 82 0.64 12.15 1.06
CA ALA A 82 -0.47 11.79 0.19
C ALA A 82 -1.67 12.73 0.32
N ASP A 83 -2.04 13.11 1.55
CA ASP A 83 -3.09 14.08 1.87
C ASP A 83 -2.81 15.40 1.13
N LYS A 84 -1.58 15.93 1.25
CA LYS A 84 -1.16 17.17 0.59
C LYS A 84 -1.19 17.09 -0.94
N GLU A 85 -0.59 16.05 -1.52
CA GLU A 85 -0.47 15.90 -2.99
C GLU A 85 -1.83 15.70 -3.68
N THR A 86 -2.81 15.15 -2.97
CA THR A 86 -4.13 14.86 -3.54
C THR A 86 -5.23 15.80 -3.07
N GLY A 87 -4.90 16.77 -2.20
CA GLY A 87 -5.86 17.73 -1.65
C GLY A 87 -6.92 17.10 -0.75
N ILE A 88 -6.60 15.94 -0.14
CA ILE A 88 -7.51 15.19 0.73
C ILE A 88 -7.26 15.59 2.18
N THR A 89 -8.33 15.80 2.94
CA THR A 89 -8.24 16.08 4.36
C THR A 89 -8.15 14.79 5.19
N ILE A 90 -7.55 14.87 6.38
CA ILE A 90 -7.53 13.76 7.35
C ILE A 90 -8.95 13.27 7.64
N GLY A 91 -9.90 14.19 7.81
CA GLY A 91 -11.29 13.85 8.06
C GLY A 91 -11.99 13.14 6.89
N GLU A 92 -11.58 13.38 5.64
CA GLU A 92 -12.02 12.58 4.48
C GLU A 92 -11.42 11.18 4.51
N ARG A 93 -10.11 11.08 4.73
CA ARG A 93 -9.37 9.82 4.78
C ARG A 93 -9.86 8.89 5.89
N ASP A 94 -10.16 9.43 7.07
CA ASP A 94 -10.57 8.62 8.23
C ASP A 94 -11.90 7.87 7.97
N ARG A 95 -12.77 8.44 7.12
CA ARG A 95 -14.02 7.80 6.67
C ARG A 95 -13.80 6.63 5.70
N TRP A 96 -12.58 6.43 5.23
CA TRP A 96 -12.26 5.37 4.27
C TRP A 96 -11.83 4.07 4.91
N THR A 97 -11.56 4.08 6.22
CA THR A 97 -11.11 2.90 6.96
C THR A 97 -12.18 1.81 6.86
N PRO A 98 -11.95 0.71 6.10
CA PRO A 98 -12.96 -0.30 5.93
C PRO A 98 -12.88 -1.35 7.03
N SER A 99 -13.99 -2.04 7.26
CA SER A 99 -14.03 -3.23 8.11
C SER A 99 -13.26 -4.43 7.50
N ILE A 100 -13.08 -4.45 6.18
CA ILE A 100 -12.40 -5.52 5.45
C ILE A 100 -11.33 -4.93 4.52
N PRO A 101 -10.08 -5.44 4.52
CA PRO A 101 -8.97 -4.94 3.71
C PRO A 101 -9.24 -4.73 2.21
N ILE A 102 -10.02 -5.61 1.57
CA ILE A 102 -10.28 -5.49 0.13
C ILE A 102 -11.16 -4.28 -0.21
N ASP A 103 -11.99 -3.84 0.72
CA ASP A 103 -12.91 -2.71 0.53
C ASP A 103 -12.18 -1.36 0.49
N ILE A 104 -10.88 -1.33 0.84
CA ILE A 104 -10.01 -0.17 0.59
C ILE A 104 -10.10 0.23 -0.88
N VAL A 105 -10.12 -0.74 -1.80
CA VAL A 105 -10.16 -0.51 -3.25
C VAL A 105 -11.44 -0.99 -3.92
N CYS A 106 -12.08 -2.03 -3.39
CA CYS A 106 -13.27 -2.65 -3.99
C CYS A 106 -14.58 -2.26 -3.32
N GLY A 107 -14.55 -1.45 -2.26
CA GLY A 107 -15.76 -1.03 -1.54
C GLY A 107 -16.74 -0.25 -2.42
N GLU A 108 -17.99 -0.15 -1.97
CA GLU A 108 -18.99 0.70 -2.59
C GLU A 108 -18.58 2.17 -2.42
N MET A 109 -18.48 2.89 -3.54
CA MET A 109 -18.05 4.29 -3.57
C MET A 109 -18.42 4.92 -4.92
N SER A 110 -18.66 6.23 -4.90
CA SER A 110 -18.86 6.99 -6.14
C SER A 110 -17.61 7.00 -7.02
N LEU A 111 -17.78 7.35 -8.31
CA LEU A 111 -16.67 7.47 -9.25
C LEU A 111 -15.62 8.49 -8.78
N GLU A 112 -16.08 9.61 -8.24
CA GLU A 112 -15.23 10.68 -7.71
C GLU A 112 -14.42 10.20 -6.50
N GLU A 113 -15.07 9.56 -5.54
CA GLU A 113 -14.40 9.02 -4.35
C GLU A 113 -13.39 7.94 -4.71
N ARG A 114 -13.73 7.05 -5.65
CA ARG A 114 -12.81 6.03 -6.15
C ARG A 114 -11.56 6.64 -6.74
N THR A 115 -11.75 7.65 -7.59
CA THR A 115 -10.65 8.37 -8.23
C THR A 115 -9.74 9.02 -7.20
N LYS A 116 -10.32 9.76 -6.24
CA LYS A 116 -9.59 10.39 -5.14
C LYS A 116 -8.80 9.37 -4.32
N ARG A 117 -9.46 8.28 -3.92
CA ARG A 117 -8.85 7.22 -3.11
C ARG A 117 -7.72 6.50 -3.84
N TYR A 118 -7.90 6.18 -5.12
CA TYR A 118 -6.85 5.54 -5.92
C TYR A 118 -5.62 6.43 -6.09
N LYS A 119 -5.80 7.73 -6.38
CA LYS A 119 -4.69 8.68 -6.44
C LYS A 119 -3.96 8.77 -5.09
N TRP A 120 -4.72 8.88 -4.00
CA TRP A 120 -4.16 8.95 -2.65
C TRP A 120 -3.33 7.71 -2.30
N LEU A 121 -3.88 6.51 -2.55
CA LEU A 121 -3.17 5.25 -2.33
C LEU A 121 -1.90 5.15 -3.18
N ALA A 122 -1.94 5.64 -4.42
CA ALA A 122 -0.80 5.59 -5.32
C ALA A 122 0.33 6.49 -4.83
N VAL A 123 0.01 7.70 -4.37
CA VAL A 123 0.98 8.59 -3.72
C VAL A 123 1.51 7.90 -2.46
N PHE A 124 0.64 7.48 -1.54
CA PHE A 124 1.00 6.85 -0.27
C PHE A 124 1.97 5.68 -0.44
N PHE A 125 1.64 4.73 -1.31
CA PHE A 125 2.48 3.56 -1.56
C PHE A 125 3.79 3.94 -2.25
N THR A 126 3.79 4.94 -3.14
CA THR A 126 5.01 5.42 -3.79
C THR A 126 5.97 6.05 -2.79
N VAL A 127 5.49 6.99 -1.97
CA VAL A 127 6.33 7.74 -1.03
C VAL A 127 6.82 6.89 0.14
N THR A 128 6.05 5.86 0.54
CA THR A 128 6.46 4.94 1.62
C THR A 128 7.30 3.76 1.14
N ALA A 129 7.39 3.49 -0.17
CA ALA A 129 8.03 2.30 -0.71
C ALA A 129 9.48 2.12 -0.23
N SER A 130 10.30 3.17 -0.32
CA SER A 130 11.72 3.11 0.06
C SER A 130 11.91 2.88 1.55
N LYS A 131 11.17 3.63 2.39
CA LYS A 131 11.19 3.46 3.86
C LYS A 131 10.76 2.04 4.23
N ARG A 132 9.68 1.54 3.64
CA ARG A 132 9.18 0.20 3.92
C ARG A 132 10.14 -0.90 3.51
N ARG A 133 10.79 -0.76 2.35
CA ARG A 133 11.82 -1.70 1.92
C ARG A 133 12.97 -1.77 2.93
N ALA A 134 13.47 -0.61 3.39
CA ALA A 134 14.54 -0.55 4.37
C ALA A 134 14.13 -1.22 5.70
N VAL A 135 12.93 -0.91 6.20
CA VAL A 135 12.39 -1.52 7.42
C VAL A 135 12.28 -3.05 7.29
N LEU A 136 11.73 -3.54 6.17
CA LEU A 136 11.62 -4.98 5.91
C LEU A 136 12.98 -5.67 5.74
N GLY A 137 14.02 -4.95 5.32
CA GLY A 137 15.38 -5.48 5.18
C GLY A 137 15.94 -6.07 6.48
N ASN A 138 15.55 -5.51 7.63
CA ASN A 138 15.95 -6.00 8.95
C ASN A 138 15.45 -7.43 9.26
N PHE A 139 14.47 -7.89 8.49
CA PHE A 139 13.83 -9.18 8.63
C PHE A 139 14.18 -10.15 7.49
N ASP A 140 15.17 -9.83 6.65
CA ASP A 140 15.65 -10.76 5.64
C ASP A 140 16.21 -12.04 6.26
N LEU A 141 15.94 -13.16 5.59
CA LEU A 141 16.50 -14.46 5.93
C LEU A 141 17.95 -14.55 5.41
N PRO A 142 18.90 -15.06 6.22
CA PRO A 142 20.29 -15.19 5.79
C PRO A 142 20.43 -16.11 4.57
N GLY A 143 21.31 -15.73 3.65
CA GLY A 143 21.61 -16.54 2.45
C GLY A 143 20.55 -16.50 1.35
N ARG A 144 19.47 -15.71 1.47
CA ARG A 144 18.48 -15.53 0.39
C ARG A 144 18.74 -14.25 -0.40
N VAL A 145 18.95 -14.42 -1.69
CA VAL A 145 18.93 -13.35 -2.70
C VAL A 145 17.48 -13.20 -3.18
N LEU A 146 16.74 -12.23 -2.65
CA LEU A 146 15.37 -11.95 -3.11
C LEU A 146 15.40 -11.32 -4.51
N GLY A 147 14.67 -11.89 -5.48
CA GLY A 147 14.49 -11.31 -6.81
C GLY A 147 13.53 -10.11 -6.84
N ARG A 148 13.18 -9.60 -8.03
CA ARG A 148 12.05 -8.64 -8.16
C ARG A 148 10.76 -9.30 -7.63
N PRO A 149 9.87 -8.58 -6.91
CA PRO A 149 9.71 -7.13 -6.74
C PRO A 149 10.47 -6.51 -5.55
N PHE A 150 11.32 -7.26 -4.85
CA PHE A 150 11.96 -6.80 -3.61
C PHE A 150 13.22 -5.93 -3.86
N ARG A 151 13.60 -5.74 -5.14
CA ARG A 151 14.86 -5.12 -5.59
C ARG A 151 14.72 -3.89 -6.48
N ASP A 152 13.52 -3.38 -6.76
CA ASP A 152 13.39 -2.26 -7.70
C ASP A 152 14.08 -1.00 -7.17
N ILE A 153 15.31 -0.76 -7.63
CA ILE A 153 16.10 0.45 -7.39
C ILE A 153 15.24 1.62 -7.83
N VAL A 154 14.87 2.49 -6.89
CA VAL A 154 14.44 3.84 -7.24
C VAL A 154 15.74 4.54 -7.61
N THR A 155 16.03 4.63 -8.90
CA THR A 155 17.07 5.54 -9.36
C THR A 155 16.63 6.94 -8.95
N ALA A 156 17.47 7.57 -8.13
CA ALA A 156 17.33 8.97 -7.72
C ALA A 156 17.41 9.91 -8.92
#